data_AF-A0A659RZQ8-F1
#
_entry.id   AF-A0A659RZQ8-F1
#
_cell.length_a   1.000
_cell.length_b   1.000
_cell.length_c   1.000
_cell.angle_alpha   90.00
_cell.angle_beta   90.00
_cell.angle_gamma   90.00
#
_symmetry.space_group_name_H-M   'P 1'
#
loop_
_entity.id
_entity.type
_entity.pdbx_description
1 polymer ?
#
loop_
_entity_poly.entity_id
_entity_poly.type
_entity_poly.pdbx_seq_one_letter_code
_entity_poly.pdbx_strand_id
1 'polypeptide(L)' 'VIDEIGVQTESRYEKVIINQIVDRRSSSKRPTDMLTNSNMEEMTKMLGERVMDRMRLGNSLWVNFTWDSYRSRVTGKEY' A
#
# COMPACT_ATOMS: atom_id res chain seq x y z
N VAL A 1 0.76 -9.41 -1.65
CA VAL A 1 0.37 -8.08 -2.15
C VAL A 1 -0.86 -7.64 -1.39
N ILE A 2 -0.87 -6.43 -0.86
CA ILE A 2 -2.02 -5.79 -0.20
C ILE A 2 -2.45 -4.63 -1.08
N ASP A 3 -3.75 -4.53 -1.40
CA ASP A 3 -4.29 -3.55 -2.35
C ASP A 3 -5.29 -2.60 -1.68
N GLU A 4 -5.64 -1.51 -2.36
CA GLU A 4 -6.58 -0.45 -1.95
C GLU A 4 -6.20 0.27 -0.65
N ILE A 5 -4.91 0.24 -0.28
CA ILE A 5 -4.41 0.92 0.91
C ILE A 5 -4.51 2.44 0.70
N GLY A 6 -5.28 3.12 1.55
CA GLY A 6 -5.44 4.58 1.48
C GLY A 6 -6.77 5.09 0.93
N VAL A 7 -7.63 4.22 0.39
CA VAL A 7 -8.90 4.65 -0.25
C VAL A 7 -9.98 5.11 0.75
N GLN A 8 -10.09 4.51 1.95
CA GLN A 8 -11.12 4.85 2.95
C GLN A 8 -10.65 4.67 4.41
N THR A 9 -9.39 5.03 4.72
CA THR A 9 -8.73 4.59 5.96
C THR A 9 -8.94 5.54 7.14
N GLU A 10 -10.16 5.63 7.69
CA GLU A 10 -10.39 6.27 8.99
C GLU A 10 -10.58 5.29 10.16
N SER A 11 -10.65 3.97 9.91
CA SER A 11 -10.80 3.01 10.98
C SER A 11 -9.46 2.74 11.69
N ARG A 12 -9.37 3.07 12.98
CA ARG A 12 -8.21 2.74 13.84
C ARG A 12 -7.89 1.24 13.83
N TYR A 13 -8.89 0.39 13.61
CA TYR A 13 -8.74 -1.07 13.58
C TYR A 13 -7.94 -1.56 12.35
N GLU A 14 -8.21 -1.01 11.17
CA GLU A 14 -7.50 -1.37 9.94
C GLU A 14 -6.00 -1.05 10.04
N LYS A 15 -5.67 0.11 10.63
CA LYS A 15 -4.27 0.48 10.91
C LYS A 15 -3.57 -0.53 11.81
N VAL A 16 -4.24 -1.01 12.86
CA VAL A 16 -3.68 -2.03 13.75
C VAL A 16 -3.42 -3.34 13.01
N ILE A 17 -4.36 -3.78 12.16
CA ILE A 17 -4.20 -4.99 11.36
C ILE A 17 -3.01 -4.87 10.40
N ILE A 18 -2.94 -3.78 9.63
CA ILE A 18 -1.84 -3.57 8.68
C ILE A 18 -0.49 -3.59 9.40
N ASN A 19 -0.41 -2.93 10.56
CA ASN A 19 0.80 -2.92 11.37
C ASN A 19 1.21 -4.33 11.81
N GLN A 20 0.26 -5.14 12.28
CA GLN A 20 0.53 -6.52 12.69
C GLN A 20 0.98 -7.40 11.52
N ILE A 21 0.38 -7.22 10.34
CA ILE A 21 0.76 -7.98 9.13
C ILE A 21 2.18 -7.63 8.70
N VAL A 22 2.49 -6.34 8.58
CA VAL A 22 3.83 -5.87 8.18
C VAL A 22 4.89 -6.33 9.17
N ASP A 23 4.61 -6.19 10.47
CA ASP A 23 5.55 -6.57 11.52
C ASP A 23 5.87 -8.08 11.49
N ARG A 24 4.84 -8.93 11.35
CA ARG A 24 5.03 -10.39 11.28
C ARG A 24 5.79 -10.83 10.02
N ARG A 25 5.52 -10.20 8.87
CA ARG A 25 6.18 -10.53 7.60
C ARG A 25 7.63 -10.05 7.56
N SER A 26 7.87 -8.81 7.98
CA SER A 26 9.21 -8.23 8.10
C SER A 26 10.09 -9.06 9.04
N SER A 27 9.56 -9.42 10.22
CA SER A 27 10.26 -10.30 11.18
C SER A 27 10.58 -11.68 10.61
N SER A 28 9.73 -12.19 9.71
CA SER A 28 9.95 -13.48 9.02
C SER A 28 10.82 -13.35 7.77
N LYS A 29 11.39 -12.17 7.49
CA LYS A 29 12.15 -11.85 6.27
C LYS A 29 11.38 -12.15 4.98
N ARG A 30 10.04 -12.02 5.02
CA ARG A 30 9.17 -12.26 3.87
C ARG A 30 8.88 -10.94 3.17
N PRO A 31 9.07 -10.84 1.84
CA PRO A 31 8.76 -9.62 1.09
C PRO A 31 7.27 -9.31 1.19
N THR A 32 6.94 -8.01 1.19
CA THR A 32 5.57 -7.52 1.28
C THR A 32 5.40 -6.35 0.33
N ASP A 33 4.50 -6.51 -0.64
CA ASP A 33 4.17 -5.45 -1.60
C ASP A 33 2.83 -4.82 -1.23
N MET A 34 2.76 -3.49 -1.36
CA MET A 34 1.56 -2.69 -1.14
C MET A 34 1.25 -1.87 -2.38
N LEU A 35 -0.02 -1.85 -2.76
CA LEU A 35 -0.57 -1.01 -3.81
C LEU A 35 -1.45 0.05 -3.14
N THR A 36 -1.24 1.30 -3.52
CA THR A 36 -1.89 2.47 -2.91
C THR A 36 -2.14 3.54 -3.96
N ASN A 37 -3.25 4.27 -3.79
CA ASN A 37 -3.55 5.48 -4.55
C ASN A 37 -3.01 6.75 -3.85
N SER A 38 -2.36 6.60 -2.70
CA SER A 38 -1.82 7.70 -1.92
C SER A 38 -0.33 7.89 -2.17
N ASN A 39 0.13 9.13 -2.02
CA ASN A 39 1.56 9.42 -2.12
C ASN A 39 2.32 8.94 -0.86
N MET A 40 3.65 9.00 -0.90
CA MET A 40 4.50 8.51 0.19
C MET A 40 4.27 9.28 1.52
N GLU A 41 3.97 10.58 1.46
CA GLU A 41 3.72 11.40 2.65
C GLU A 41 2.38 11.03 3.30
N GLU A 42 1.32 10.90 2.50
CA GLU A 42 -0.01 10.45 2.93
C GLU A 42 0.05 9.05 3.53
N MET A 43 0.77 8.14 2.88
CA MET A 43 1.02 6.79 3.38
C MET A 43 1.75 6.79 4.72
N THR A 44 2.77 7.64 4.86
CA THR A 44 3.51 7.78 6.12
C THR A 44 2.63 8.33 7.23
N LYS A 45 1.78 9.33 6.93
CA LYS A 45 0.80 9.87 7.87
C LYS A 45 -0.26 8.84 8.27
N MET A 46 -0.64 7.96 7.36
CA MET A 46 -1.69 6.97 7.58
C MET A 46 -1.22 5.75 8.37
N LEU A 47 -0.10 5.14 7.95
CA LEU A 47 0.44 3.91 8.53
C LEU A 47 1.44 4.17 9.66
N GLY A 48 2.08 5.34 9.66
CA GLY A 48 3.12 5.74 10.60
C GLY A 48 4.52 5.34 10.16
N GLU A 49 5.51 6.09 10.65
CA GLU A 49 6.92 5.94 10.27
C GLU A 49 7.46 4.52 10.50
N ARG A 50 7.06 3.85 11.60
CA ARG A 50 7.54 2.48 11.91
C ARG A 50 7.15 1.44 10.87
N VAL A 51 6.01 1.62 10.19
CA VAL A 51 5.57 0.68 9.15
C VAL A 51 6.33 0.96 7.87
N MET A 52 6.47 2.24 7.54
CA MET A 52 7.22 2.69 6.37
C MET A 52 8.69 2.28 6.44
N ASP A 53 9.31 2.41 7.61
CA ASP A 53 10.69 1.97 7.86
C ASP A 53 10.85 0.47 7.57
N ARG A 54 9.91 -0.36 8.05
CA ARG A 54 9.93 -1.81 7.79
C ARG A 54 9.73 -2.17 6.32
N MET A 55 8.91 -1.41 5.60
CA MET A 55 8.72 -1.58 4.15
C MET A 55 9.96 -1.12 3.37
N ARG A 56 10.77 -0.23 3.95
CA ARG A 56 12.03 0.24 3.37
C ARG A 56 13.22 -0.69 3.64
N LEU A 57 13.10 -1.63 4.58
CA LEU A 57 14.17 -2.58 4.91
C LEU A 57 14.59 -3.42 3.71
N GLY A 58 15.86 -3.31 3.32
CA GLY A 58 16.46 -4.05 2.20
C GLY A 58 16.27 -3.33 0.85
N ASN A 59 16.05 -4.10 -0.22
CA ASN A 59 15.84 -3.58 -1.57
C ASN A 59 14.38 -3.18 -1.77
N SER A 60 13.93 -2.16 -1.04
CA SER A 60 12.60 -1.61 -1.22
C SER A 60 12.49 -0.85 -2.53
N LEU A 61 11.37 -1.03 -3.23
CA LEU A 61 11.09 -0.35 -4.49
C LEU A 61 9.79 0.43 -4.34
N TRP A 62 9.88 1.74 -4.55
CA TRP A 62 8.71 2.61 -4.67
C TRP A 62 8.51 2.95 -6.13
N VAL A 63 7.41 2.47 -6.71
CA VAL A 63 7.03 2.76 -8.10
C VAL A 63 5.82 3.68 -8.08
N ASN A 64 5.93 4.83 -8.73
CA ASN A 64 4.81 5.75 -8.91
C ASN A 64 4.16 5.51 -10.28
N PHE A 65 2.87 5.22 -10.28
CA PHE A 65 2.07 5.11 -11.50
C PHE A 65 1.39 6.45 -11.78
N THR A 66 1.89 7.18 -12.77
CA THR A 66 1.36 8.49 -13.18
C THR A 66 0.43 8.41 -14.40
N TRP A 67 -0.05 7.21 -14.72
CA TRP A 67 -0.93 6.96 -15.87
C TRP A 67 -2.40 7.22 -15.53
N ASP A 68 -3.15 7.68 -16.53
CA ASP A 68 -4.60 7.80 -16.42
C ASP A 68 -5.29 6.43 -16.31
N SER A 69 -6.50 6.43 -15.77
CA SER A 69 -7.32 5.22 -15.62
C SER A 69 -7.49 4.51 -16.97
N TYR A 70 -7.04 3.25 -17.01
CA TYR A 70 -7.16 2.37 -18.17
C TYR A 70 -8.62 2.09 -18.55
N ARG A 71 -9.57 2.25 -17.61
CA ARG A 71 -11.00 2.02 -17.83
C ARG A 71 -11.58 2.89 -18.95
N SER A 72 -11.03 4.08 -19.17
CA SER A 72 -11.42 4.99 -20.26
C SER A 72 -11.17 4.42 -21.66
N ARG A 73 -10.26 3.45 -21.78
CA ARG A 73 -9.87 2.80 -23.05
C ARG A 73 -10.63 1.49 -23.31
N VAL A 74 -11.41 1.02 -22.34
CA VAL A 74 -12.25 -0.17 -22.47
C VAL A 74 -13.57 0.25 -23.13
N THR A 75 -13.62 0.20 -24.46
CA THR A 75 -14.86 0.38 -25.20
C THR A 75 -15.74 -0.87 -25.03
N GLY A 76 -16.81 -0.72 -24.26
CA GLY A 76 -17.67 -1.79 -23.74
C GLY A 76 -18.06 -2.88 -24.74
N LYS A 77 -17.41 -4.04 -24.60
CA LYS A 77 -17.90 -5.34 -25.06
C LYS A 77 -18.01 -6.37 -23.94
N GLU A 78 -18.01 -5.91 -22.69
CA GLU A 78 -18.10 -6.79 -21.51
C GLU A 78 -19.05 -6.18 -20.47
N TYR A 79 -20.33 -6.06 -20.84
CA TYR A 79 -21.50 -6.12 -19.96
C TYR A 79 -22.65 -6.76 -20.74
#